data_AF-A0A367EIN1-F1
#
_entry.id   AF-A0A367EIN1-F1
#
_cell.length_a   1.000
_cell.length_b   1.000
_cell.length_c   1.000
_cell.angle_alpha   90.00
_cell.angle_beta   90.00
_cell.angle_gamma   90.00
#
_symmetry.space_group_name_H-M   'P 1'
#
loop_
_entity.id
_entity.type
_entity.pdbx_description
1 polymer ?
#
loop_
_entity_poly.entity_id
_entity_poly.type
_entity_poly.pdbx_seq_one_letter_code
_entity_poly.pdbx_strand_id
1 'polypeptide(L)'
;MLNRRTALTTGLYSLAALAVPASHPPPGTRQGGSQRAGAGDVDRIREMTRRMSDADDLYGGGHARAAVAAYLTRDVAPLLRGSTGRTRPALFTAAAELAYLAGWMAADAGAAGLAQRYYVQAVRLGEEAGDPLVRSTALRSMAVQAVELGHAAEGLALADAAASGLRQRCPLRTRAWVTGMQAEANAAVGNHRQALALLRVAEQELERADSLPESAWTGNYRRESFEHQTGLTLTALADLPAAEEHLALSANSRRTIERRSRALIGVRLAHLQARRGHTETSAQTVLGLREDLAAVSSARVAGHLRVLRAAWQPCRANPVVGGADRLAAGLLR
;
A
#
# COMPACT_ATOMS: atom_id res chain seq x y z
N MET A 1 22.90 10.93 -25.52
CA MET A 1 21.88 10.42 -26.48
C MET A 1 21.26 9.17 -25.88
N LEU A 2 20.06 9.30 -25.29
CA LEU A 2 19.40 8.23 -24.53
C LEU A 2 18.78 7.19 -25.47
N ASN A 3 19.18 5.94 -25.25
CA ASN A 3 18.82 4.78 -26.06
C ASN A 3 17.31 4.45 -25.88
N ARG A 4 16.52 4.62 -26.94
CA ARG A 4 15.05 4.55 -26.98
C ARG A 4 14.45 3.12 -26.91
N ARG A 5 15.20 2.10 -26.50
CA ARG A 5 14.78 0.69 -26.62
C ARG A 5 14.48 -0.08 -25.33
N THR A 6 14.41 0.59 -24.18
CA THR A 6 14.06 -0.07 -22.89
C THR A 6 12.74 0.44 -22.27
N ALA A 7 11.91 1.13 -23.04
CA ALA A 7 10.68 1.77 -22.55
C ALA A 7 9.37 1.02 -22.86
N LEU A 8 9.43 -0.26 -23.24
CA LEU A 8 8.25 -1.03 -23.66
C LEU A 8 8.12 -2.34 -22.88
N THR A 9 7.76 -2.23 -21.60
CA THR A 9 6.99 -3.21 -20.81
C THR A 9 6.61 -2.70 -19.41
N THR A 10 6.99 -1.47 -19.03
CA THR A 10 6.41 -0.80 -17.85
C THR A 10 5.01 -0.30 -18.22
N GLY A 11 3.98 -1.06 -17.86
CA GLY A 11 2.59 -0.68 -18.09
C GLY A 11 2.33 0.74 -17.60
N LEU A 12 2.07 1.66 -18.53
CA LEU A 12 1.93 3.09 -18.28
C LEU A 12 0.87 3.33 -17.19
N TYR A 13 1.27 4.02 -16.13
CA TYR A 13 0.35 4.60 -15.15
C TYR A 13 -0.44 5.71 -15.85
N SER A 14 -1.77 5.74 -15.68
CA SER A 14 -2.64 6.64 -16.46
C SER A 14 -3.39 7.61 -15.56
N LEU A 15 -3.17 8.92 -15.75
CA LEU A 15 -3.94 9.95 -15.03
C LEU A 15 -5.44 9.87 -15.33
N ALA A 16 -5.81 9.46 -16.54
CA ALA A 16 -7.22 9.29 -16.91
C ALA A 16 -7.93 8.20 -16.09
N ALA A 17 -7.19 7.21 -15.60
CA ALA A 17 -7.73 6.16 -14.72
C ALA A 17 -7.80 6.59 -13.23
N LEU A 18 -7.36 7.81 -12.90
CA LEU A 18 -7.54 8.41 -11.57
C LEU A 18 -8.82 9.25 -11.46
N ALA A 19 -9.46 9.58 -12.59
CA ALA A 19 -10.81 10.12 -12.57
C ALA A 19 -11.72 9.10 -11.89
N VAL A 20 -12.41 9.52 -10.82
CA VAL A 20 -13.36 8.66 -10.09
C VAL A 20 -14.34 8.09 -11.12
N PRO A 21 -14.36 6.75 -11.33
CA PRO A 21 -15.12 6.19 -12.42
C PRO A 21 -16.61 6.49 -12.24
N ALA A 22 -17.23 7.12 -13.23
CA ALA A 22 -18.68 7.13 -13.34
C ALA A 22 -19.15 5.68 -13.59
N SER A 23 -20.14 5.24 -12.81
CA SER A 23 -20.71 3.90 -12.89
C SER A 23 -21.42 3.70 -14.23
N HIS A 24 -20.84 2.88 -15.12
CA HIS A 24 -21.53 2.38 -16.31
C HIS A 24 -21.46 0.84 -16.33
N PRO A 25 -22.61 0.15 -16.42
CA PRO A 25 -22.63 -1.31 -16.43
C PRO A 25 -22.07 -1.82 -17.77
N PRO A 26 -21.23 -2.87 -17.77
CA PRO A 26 -20.82 -3.53 -19.01
C PRO A 26 -21.96 -4.37 -19.60
N PRO A 27 -22.06 -4.51 -20.93
CA PRO A 27 -23.08 -5.36 -21.56
C PRO A 27 -22.79 -6.85 -21.31
N GLY A 28 -23.84 -7.58 -20.95
CA GLY A 28 -23.77 -8.99 -20.56
C GLY A 28 -23.66 -9.97 -21.73
N THR A 29 -22.90 -11.05 -21.51
CA THR A 29 -22.94 -12.28 -22.32
C THR A 29 -23.26 -13.46 -21.40
N ARG A 30 -24.11 -14.37 -21.88
CA ARG A 30 -24.71 -15.49 -21.13
C ARG A 30 -24.12 -16.83 -21.59
N GLN A 31 -24.05 -17.74 -20.62
CA GLN A 31 -24.13 -19.22 -20.66
C GLN A 31 -22.86 -20.08 -20.41
N GLY A 32 -23.04 -21.00 -19.46
CA GLY A 32 -22.19 -22.15 -19.13
C GLY A 32 -22.38 -22.59 -17.67
N GLY A 33 -23.22 -23.61 -17.41
CA GLY A 33 -23.34 -24.41 -16.17
C GLY A 33 -23.45 -23.65 -14.83
N SER A 34 -24.66 -23.56 -14.25
CA SER A 34 -24.88 -22.88 -12.97
C SER A 34 -24.33 -23.66 -11.76
N GLN A 35 -23.03 -23.53 -11.48
CA GLN A 35 -22.59 -23.58 -10.08
C GLN A 35 -23.07 -22.29 -9.42
N ARG A 36 -24.17 -22.39 -8.66
CA ARG A 36 -24.65 -21.27 -7.83
C ARG A 36 -23.59 -21.02 -6.76
N ALA A 37 -22.84 -19.92 -6.91
CA ALA A 37 -21.88 -19.49 -5.90
C ALA A 37 -22.58 -19.42 -4.52
N GLY A 38 -22.01 -20.12 -3.55
CA GLY A 38 -22.56 -20.25 -2.19
C GLY A 38 -21.72 -19.55 -1.14
N ALA A 39 -22.18 -19.56 0.11
CA ALA A 39 -21.44 -18.99 1.24
C ALA A 39 -20.03 -19.60 1.38
N GLY A 40 -19.89 -20.92 1.15
CA GLY A 40 -18.60 -21.59 1.19
C GLY A 40 -17.60 -21.12 0.13
N ASP A 41 -18.05 -20.56 -1.00
CA ASP A 41 -17.15 -19.95 -1.98
C ASP A 41 -16.62 -18.60 -1.47
N VAL A 42 -17.48 -17.81 -0.82
CA VAL A 42 -17.09 -16.54 -0.20
C VAL A 42 -16.04 -16.79 0.89
N ASP A 43 -16.28 -17.76 1.77
CA ASP A 43 -15.37 -18.10 2.86
C ASP A 43 -14.03 -18.60 2.32
N ARG A 44 -14.05 -19.42 1.26
CA ARG A 44 -12.83 -19.90 0.58
C ARG A 44 -12.03 -18.74 0.00
N ILE A 45 -12.67 -17.80 -0.70
CA ILE A 45 -11.98 -16.65 -1.29
C ILE A 45 -11.34 -15.81 -0.20
N ARG A 46 -12.06 -15.51 0.88
CA ARG A 46 -11.53 -14.71 2.00
C ARG A 46 -10.33 -15.37 2.67
N GLU A 47 -10.41 -16.66 2.94
CA GLU A 47 -9.30 -17.41 3.56
C GLU A 47 -8.08 -17.47 2.63
N MET A 48 -8.28 -17.69 1.33
CA MET A 48 -7.19 -17.66 0.35
C MET A 48 -6.55 -16.27 0.25
N THR A 49 -7.35 -15.21 0.20
CA THR A 49 -6.88 -13.82 0.23
C THR A 49 -6.04 -13.55 1.48
N ARG A 50 -6.50 -14.00 2.66
CA ARG A 50 -5.78 -13.84 3.92
C ARG A 50 -4.41 -14.54 3.89
N ARG A 51 -4.36 -15.80 3.46
CA ARG A 51 -3.08 -16.54 3.34
C ARG A 51 -2.12 -15.91 2.33
N MET A 52 -2.63 -15.40 1.22
CA MET A 52 -1.83 -14.69 0.23
C MET A 52 -1.31 -13.34 0.78
N SER A 53 -2.11 -12.65 1.60
CA SER A 53 -1.68 -11.44 2.31
C SER A 53 -0.59 -11.73 3.34
N ASP A 54 -0.73 -12.81 4.13
CA ASP A 54 0.29 -13.22 5.10
C ASP A 54 1.63 -13.52 4.40
N ALA A 55 1.58 -14.15 3.21
CA ALA A 55 2.76 -14.39 2.39
C ALA A 55 3.36 -13.09 1.82
N ASP A 56 2.56 -12.10 1.42
CA ASP A 56 3.03 -10.78 0.99
C ASP A 56 3.78 -10.05 2.11
N ASP A 57 3.26 -10.07 3.35
CA ASP A 57 3.91 -9.40 4.48
C ASP A 57 5.27 -9.99 4.84
N LEU A 58 5.48 -11.29 4.59
CA LEU A 58 6.75 -11.99 4.84
C LEU A 58 7.75 -11.85 3.69
N TYR A 59 7.29 -11.98 2.44
CA TYR A 59 8.18 -12.17 1.28
C TYR A 59 8.10 -11.06 0.23
N GLY A 60 7.18 -10.10 0.38
CA GLY A 60 6.92 -9.03 -0.58
C GLY A 60 6.07 -9.45 -1.79
N GLY A 61 5.63 -8.44 -2.53
CA GLY A 61 4.66 -8.59 -3.62
C GLY A 61 5.20 -9.33 -4.85
N GLY A 62 6.52 -9.49 -4.97
CA GLY A 62 7.14 -10.22 -6.07
C GLY A 62 6.78 -11.71 -6.12
N HIS A 63 6.62 -12.37 -4.97
CA HIS A 63 6.57 -13.83 -4.89
C HIS A 63 5.19 -14.44 -5.21
N ALA A 64 4.11 -13.92 -4.61
CA ALA A 64 2.78 -14.56 -4.72
C ALA A 64 1.85 -13.92 -5.77
N ARG A 65 2.25 -12.80 -6.41
CA ARG A 65 1.36 -12.02 -7.32
C ARG A 65 0.79 -12.84 -8.47
N ALA A 66 1.59 -13.74 -9.06
CA ALA A 66 1.13 -14.59 -10.15
C ALA A 66 0.03 -15.56 -9.71
N ALA A 67 0.14 -16.10 -8.48
CA ALA A 67 -0.88 -16.97 -7.90
C ALA A 67 -2.17 -16.21 -7.60
N VAL A 68 -2.09 -14.99 -7.05
CA VAL A 68 -3.25 -14.11 -6.83
C VAL A 68 -3.99 -13.82 -8.14
N ALA A 69 -3.24 -13.43 -9.19
CA ALA A 69 -3.83 -13.13 -10.49
C ALA A 69 -4.46 -14.37 -11.14
N ALA A 70 -3.83 -15.54 -11.01
CA ALA A 70 -4.38 -16.80 -11.50
C ALA A 70 -5.69 -17.17 -10.78
N TYR A 71 -5.71 -17.07 -9.44
CA TYR A 71 -6.90 -17.36 -8.64
C TYR A 71 -8.06 -16.40 -8.96
N LEU A 72 -7.77 -15.10 -9.09
CA LEU A 72 -8.76 -14.10 -9.46
C LEU A 72 -9.39 -14.41 -10.83
N THR A 73 -8.59 -14.83 -11.81
CA THR A 73 -9.04 -15.03 -13.20
C THR A 73 -9.68 -16.40 -13.44
N ARG A 74 -9.14 -17.46 -12.85
CA ARG A 74 -9.55 -18.85 -13.09
C ARG A 74 -10.67 -19.30 -12.15
N ASP A 75 -10.67 -18.84 -10.91
CA ASP A 75 -11.59 -19.32 -9.88
C ASP A 75 -12.66 -18.29 -9.53
N VAL A 76 -12.26 -17.03 -9.26
CA VAL A 76 -13.19 -16.01 -8.77
C VAL A 76 -14.03 -15.38 -9.89
N ALA A 77 -13.43 -15.02 -11.02
CA ALA A 77 -14.15 -14.38 -12.12
C ALA A 77 -15.32 -15.21 -12.68
N PRO A 78 -15.23 -16.54 -12.85
CA PRO A 78 -16.38 -17.37 -13.22
C PRO A 78 -17.53 -17.31 -12.20
N LEU A 79 -17.21 -17.33 -10.89
CA LEU A 79 -18.20 -17.26 -9.82
C LEU A 79 -18.98 -15.94 -9.85
N LEU A 80 -18.29 -14.81 -10.11
CA LEU A 80 -18.96 -13.51 -10.24
C LEU A 80 -19.99 -13.49 -11.37
N ARG A 81 -19.67 -14.08 -12.53
CA ARG A 81 -20.58 -14.16 -13.70
C ARG A 81 -21.82 -15.01 -13.42
N GLY A 82 -21.69 -16.07 -12.63
CA GLY A 82 -22.79 -16.98 -12.28
C GLY A 82 -23.60 -16.56 -11.04
N SER A 83 -23.16 -15.52 -10.32
CA SER A 83 -23.74 -15.17 -9.02
C SER A 83 -25.05 -14.39 -9.11
N THR A 84 -26.05 -14.82 -8.33
CA THR A 84 -27.35 -14.15 -8.20
C THR A 84 -27.87 -14.28 -6.76
N GLY A 85 -28.79 -13.41 -6.36
CA GLY A 85 -29.46 -13.52 -5.06
C GLY A 85 -28.59 -13.06 -3.87
N ARG A 86 -28.93 -13.54 -2.67
CA ARG A 86 -28.44 -12.98 -1.39
C ARG A 86 -26.93 -13.06 -1.16
N THR A 87 -26.23 -14.01 -1.81
CA THR A 87 -24.78 -14.21 -1.64
C THR A 87 -23.95 -13.28 -2.52
N ARG A 88 -24.56 -12.67 -3.55
CA ARG A 88 -23.85 -11.85 -4.54
C ARG A 88 -23.06 -10.68 -3.91
N PRO A 89 -23.61 -9.85 -3.01
CA PRO A 89 -22.83 -8.75 -2.42
C PRO A 89 -21.58 -9.24 -1.68
N ALA A 90 -21.70 -10.30 -0.87
CA ALA A 90 -20.57 -10.85 -0.12
C ALA A 90 -19.48 -11.44 -1.03
N LEU A 91 -19.87 -12.09 -2.14
CA LEU A 91 -18.94 -12.57 -3.15
C LEU A 91 -18.20 -11.43 -3.85
N PHE A 92 -18.90 -10.34 -4.18
CA PHE A 92 -18.31 -9.16 -4.80
C PHE A 92 -17.36 -8.43 -3.84
N THR A 93 -17.68 -8.32 -2.55
CA THR A 93 -16.74 -7.84 -1.52
C THR A 93 -15.47 -8.71 -1.48
N ALA A 94 -15.60 -10.03 -1.40
CA ALA A 94 -14.45 -10.93 -1.33
C ALA A 94 -13.57 -10.84 -2.60
N ALA A 95 -14.19 -10.68 -3.77
CA ALA A 95 -13.47 -10.45 -5.02
C ALA A 95 -12.79 -9.07 -5.06
N ALA A 96 -13.43 -8.03 -4.49
CA ALA A 96 -12.85 -6.69 -4.38
C ALA A 96 -11.61 -6.70 -3.48
N GLU A 97 -11.65 -7.40 -2.35
CA GLU A 97 -10.51 -7.58 -1.44
C GLU A 97 -9.35 -8.31 -2.14
N LEU A 98 -9.64 -9.36 -2.91
CA LEU A 98 -8.63 -10.08 -3.68
C LEU A 98 -8.03 -9.22 -4.80
N ALA A 99 -8.86 -8.45 -5.52
CA ALA A 99 -8.40 -7.51 -6.54
C ALA A 99 -7.53 -6.39 -5.91
N TYR A 100 -7.91 -5.89 -4.75
CA TYR A 100 -7.12 -4.94 -3.97
C TYR A 100 -5.73 -5.52 -3.63
N LEU A 101 -5.67 -6.77 -3.12
CA LEU A 101 -4.41 -7.44 -2.82
C LEU A 101 -3.53 -7.58 -4.08
N ALA A 102 -4.13 -7.97 -5.21
CA ALA A 102 -3.40 -8.04 -6.48
C ALA A 102 -2.82 -6.67 -6.89
N GLY A 103 -3.56 -5.59 -6.63
CA GLY A 103 -3.09 -4.21 -6.83
C GLY A 103 -1.91 -3.85 -5.93
N TRP A 104 -2.02 -4.15 -4.64
CA TRP A 104 -0.96 -3.94 -3.65
C TRP A 104 0.34 -4.65 -4.03
N MET A 105 0.26 -5.93 -4.37
CA MET A 105 1.43 -6.71 -4.76
C MET A 105 2.02 -6.22 -6.09
N ALA A 106 1.19 -5.78 -7.04
CA ALA A 106 1.67 -5.18 -8.27
C ALA A 106 2.40 -3.85 -8.00
N ALA A 107 1.93 -3.02 -7.07
CA ALA A 107 2.59 -1.77 -6.69
C ALA A 107 3.93 -2.05 -6.01
N ASP A 108 3.98 -3.02 -5.09
CA ASP A 108 5.22 -3.43 -4.41
C ASP A 108 6.26 -4.00 -5.39
N ALA A 109 5.80 -4.75 -6.41
CA ALA A 109 6.61 -5.24 -7.51
C ALA A 109 6.97 -4.19 -8.58
N GLY A 110 6.59 -2.91 -8.39
CA GLY A 110 6.94 -1.82 -9.30
C GLY A 110 6.10 -1.74 -10.59
N ALA A 111 5.03 -2.53 -10.70
CA ALA A 111 4.13 -2.55 -11.85
C ALA A 111 2.99 -1.53 -11.66
N ALA A 112 3.32 -0.24 -11.61
CA ALA A 112 2.39 0.83 -11.22
C ALA A 112 1.08 0.87 -12.04
N GLY A 113 1.14 0.81 -13.38
CA GLY A 113 -0.08 0.80 -14.20
C GLY A 113 -0.93 -0.46 -14.04
N LEU A 114 -0.32 -1.61 -13.70
CA LEU A 114 -1.07 -2.82 -13.38
C LEU A 114 -1.76 -2.70 -12.02
N ALA A 115 -1.06 -2.16 -11.02
CA ALA A 115 -1.62 -1.89 -9.71
C ALA A 115 -2.86 -1.00 -9.79
N GLN A 116 -2.76 0.10 -10.55
CA GLN A 116 -3.87 1.01 -10.78
C GLN A 116 -5.10 0.30 -11.37
N ARG A 117 -4.92 -0.56 -12.38
CA ARG A 117 -6.04 -1.32 -12.97
C ARG A 117 -6.73 -2.24 -11.95
N TYR A 118 -5.95 -2.90 -11.11
CA TYR A 118 -6.50 -3.75 -10.04
C TYR A 118 -7.24 -2.94 -8.98
N TYR A 119 -6.72 -1.79 -8.57
CA TYR A 119 -7.43 -0.92 -7.63
C TYR A 119 -8.74 -0.37 -8.21
N VAL A 120 -8.74 0.07 -9.47
CA VAL A 120 -9.98 0.48 -10.17
C VAL A 120 -10.99 -0.66 -10.22
N GLN A 121 -10.53 -1.89 -10.46
CA GLN A 121 -11.41 -3.06 -10.43
C GLN A 121 -11.96 -3.32 -9.01
N ALA A 122 -11.14 -3.18 -7.97
CA ALA A 122 -11.57 -3.31 -6.58
C ALA A 122 -12.62 -2.25 -6.19
N VAL A 123 -12.45 -0.99 -6.63
CA VAL A 123 -13.45 0.08 -6.46
C VAL A 123 -14.77 -0.33 -7.09
N ARG A 124 -14.76 -0.76 -8.36
CA ARG A 124 -15.99 -1.17 -9.09
C ARG A 124 -16.69 -2.36 -8.44
N LEU A 125 -15.93 -3.35 -7.98
CA LEU A 125 -16.48 -4.52 -7.29
C LEU A 125 -17.07 -4.15 -5.93
N GLY A 126 -16.42 -3.25 -5.19
CA GLY A 126 -16.94 -2.70 -3.93
C GLY A 126 -18.22 -1.89 -4.12
N GLU A 127 -18.30 -1.09 -5.19
CA GLU A 127 -19.52 -0.34 -5.54
C GLU A 127 -20.69 -1.28 -5.89
N GLU A 128 -20.44 -2.31 -6.70
CA GLU A 128 -21.43 -3.36 -7.02
C GLU A 128 -21.86 -4.17 -5.77
N ALA A 129 -20.95 -4.37 -4.81
CA ALA A 129 -21.27 -4.99 -3.52
C ALA A 129 -22.07 -4.07 -2.58
N GLY A 130 -22.06 -2.76 -2.81
CA GLY A 130 -22.53 -1.77 -1.85
C GLY A 130 -21.65 -1.70 -0.59
N ASP A 131 -20.36 -2.05 -0.70
CA ASP A 131 -19.41 -2.12 0.40
C ASP A 131 -18.49 -0.88 0.41
N PRO A 132 -18.75 0.10 1.30
CA PRO A 132 -17.94 1.31 1.36
C PRO A 132 -16.52 1.07 1.89
N LEU A 133 -16.28 0.00 2.67
CA LEU A 133 -14.98 -0.23 3.30
C LEU A 133 -13.95 -0.65 2.26
N VAL A 134 -14.27 -1.66 1.44
CA VAL A 134 -13.34 -2.14 0.40
C VAL A 134 -13.14 -1.08 -0.69
N ARG A 135 -14.20 -0.33 -1.03
CA ARG A 135 -14.12 0.81 -1.96
C ARG A 135 -13.15 1.88 -1.45
N SER A 136 -13.33 2.35 -0.22
CA SER A 136 -12.46 3.37 0.39
C SER A 136 -11.03 2.85 0.57
N THR A 137 -10.85 1.57 0.88
CA THR A 137 -9.54 0.93 0.96
C THR A 137 -8.79 0.99 -0.38
N ALA A 138 -9.46 0.67 -1.49
CA ALA A 138 -8.87 0.74 -2.82
C ALA A 138 -8.55 2.19 -3.24
N LEU A 139 -9.47 3.14 -3.01
CA LEU A 139 -9.22 4.56 -3.28
C LEU A 139 -8.05 5.11 -2.48
N ARG A 140 -7.95 4.76 -1.19
CA ARG A 140 -6.83 5.16 -0.33
C ARG A 140 -5.50 4.64 -0.87
N SER A 141 -5.43 3.41 -1.35
CA SER A 141 -4.20 2.87 -1.95
C SER A 141 -3.88 3.49 -3.32
N MET A 142 -4.88 3.88 -4.10
CA MET A 142 -4.66 4.71 -5.29
C MET A 142 -4.11 6.10 -4.92
N ALA A 143 -4.56 6.69 -3.81
CA ALA A 143 -4.04 7.97 -3.30
C ALA A 143 -2.56 7.85 -2.91
N VAL A 144 -2.18 6.80 -2.16
CA VAL A 144 -0.76 6.49 -1.86
C VAL A 144 0.05 6.42 -3.15
N GLN A 145 -0.43 5.64 -4.12
CA GLN A 145 0.27 5.46 -5.39
C GLN A 145 0.44 6.79 -6.15
N ALA A 146 -0.60 7.62 -6.20
CA ALA A 146 -0.55 8.92 -6.87
C ALA A 146 0.46 9.85 -6.19
N VAL A 147 0.43 9.96 -4.86
CA VAL A 147 1.39 10.78 -4.08
C VAL A 147 2.83 10.30 -4.30
N GLU A 148 3.08 9.00 -4.22
CA GLU A 148 4.43 8.43 -4.41
C GLU A 148 4.98 8.63 -5.83
N LEU A 149 4.11 8.76 -6.82
CA LEU A 149 4.47 9.05 -8.21
C LEU A 149 4.53 10.55 -8.53
N GLY A 150 4.27 11.43 -7.55
CA GLY A 150 4.32 12.88 -7.71
C GLY A 150 3.03 13.52 -8.23
N HIS A 151 1.92 12.78 -8.28
CA HIS A 151 0.59 13.26 -8.68
C HIS A 151 -0.21 13.72 -7.46
N ALA A 152 0.26 14.78 -6.81
CA ALA A 152 -0.24 15.20 -5.49
C ALA A 152 -1.72 15.64 -5.52
N ALA A 153 -2.13 16.36 -6.56
CA ALA A 153 -3.51 16.85 -6.68
C ALA A 153 -4.52 15.69 -6.85
N GLU A 154 -4.20 14.73 -7.71
CA GLU A 154 -5.00 13.53 -7.90
C GLU A 154 -4.99 12.64 -6.65
N GLY A 155 -3.83 12.56 -5.97
CA GLY A 155 -3.70 11.88 -4.68
C GLY A 155 -4.64 12.45 -3.62
N LEU A 156 -4.73 13.78 -3.52
CA LEU A 156 -5.67 14.44 -2.62
C LEU A 156 -7.13 14.15 -2.97
N ALA A 157 -7.49 14.28 -4.26
CA ALA A 157 -8.86 13.97 -4.70
C ALA A 157 -9.27 12.52 -4.39
N LEU A 158 -8.35 11.56 -4.53
CA LEU A 158 -8.59 10.16 -4.20
C LEU A 158 -8.70 9.93 -2.68
N ALA A 159 -7.86 10.61 -1.88
CA ALA A 159 -7.93 10.52 -0.42
C ALA A 159 -9.26 11.08 0.11
N ASP A 160 -9.72 12.21 -0.44
CA ASP A 160 -11.02 12.80 -0.09
C ASP A 160 -12.20 11.92 -0.55
N ALA A 161 -12.09 11.28 -1.73
CA ALA A 161 -13.08 10.31 -2.21
C ALA A 161 -13.12 9.03 -1.35
N ALA A 162 -11.98 8.60 -0.79
CA ALA A 162 -11.92 7.51 0.16
C ALA A 162 -12.62 7.87 1.47
N ALA A 163 -12.38 9.08 1.99
CA ALA A 163 -12.99 9.55 3.23
C ALA A 163 -14.50 9.76 3.12
N SER A 164 -14.97 10.37 2.03
CA SER A 164 -16.41 10.65 1.83
C SER A 164 -17.28 9.37 1.75
N GLY A 165 -16.69 8.25 1.34
CA GLY A 165 -17.35 6.94 1.35
C GLY A 165 -17.60 6.37 2.75
N LEU A 166 -16.82 6.82 3.75
CA LEU A 166 -16.88 6.33 5.12
C LEU A 166 -17.79 7.24 5.99
N ARG A 167 -19.10 6.97 5.99
CA ARG A 167 -20.07 7.62 6.88
C ARG A 167 -19.89 7.19 8.36
N GLN A 168 -20.72 7.71 9.27
CA GLN A 168 -20.63 7.50 10.73
C GLN A 168 -20.63 6.02 11.21
N ARG A 169 -20.96 5.04 10.36
CA ARG A 169 -21.01 3.60 10.72
C ARG A 169 -19.73 2.82 10.40
N CYS A 170 -18.64 3.50 10.03
CA CYS A 170 -17.34 2.86 9.77
C CYS A 170 -16.58 2.57 11.08
N PRO A 171 -15.87 1.44 11.20
CA PRO A 171 -14.95 1.22 12.32
C PRO A 171 -13.93 2.35 12.48
N LEU A 172 -13.75 2.81 13.72
CA LEU A 172 -12.86 3.94 14.05
C LEU A 172 -11.44 3.73 13.52
N ARG A 173 -10.92 2.50 13.63
CA ARG A 173 -9.58 2.13 13.13
C ARG A 173 -9.42 2.33 11.62
N THR A 174 -10.46 2.00 10.84
CA THR A 174 -10.47 2.21 9.38
C THR A 174 -10.61 3.68 9.04
N ARG A 175 -11.41 4.42 9.82
CA ARG A 175 -11.56 5.87 9.66
C ARG A 175 -10.23 6.59 9.92
N ALA A 176 -9.55 6.28 11.02
CA ALA A 176 -8.21 6.80 11.33
C ALA A 176 -7.20 6.57 10.20
N TRP A 177 -7.22 5.37 9.61
CA TRP A 177 -6.35 5.00 8.50
C TRP A 177 -6.58 5.86 7.25
N VAL A 178 -7.84 6.12 6.91
CA VAL A 178 -8.19 6.96 5.76
C VAL A 178 -7.95 8.44 6.06
N THR A 179 -8.31 8.93 7.25
CA THR A 179 -8.07 10.30 7.71
C THR A 179 -6.58 10.66 7.60
N GLY A 180 -5.70 9.76 8.04
CA GLY A 180 -4.29 10.06 7.96
C GLY A 180 -3.70 9.96 6.54
N MET A 181 -4.31 9.19 5.61
CA MET A 181 -3.96 9.34 4.18
C MET A 181 -4.35 10.72 3.65
N GLN A 182 -5.49 11.29 4.08
CA GLN A 182 -5.83 12.68 3.74
C GLN A 182 -4.79 13.65 4.29
N ALA A 183 -4.21 13.38 5.47
CA ALA A 183 -3.12 14.19 6.02
C ALA A 183 -1.88 14.16 5.11
N GLU A 184 -1.45 12.96 4.72
CA GLU A 184 -0.30 12.75 3.81
C GLU A 184 -0.53 13.45 2.46
N ALA A 185 -1.73 13.31 1.87
CA ALA A 185 -2.07 13.95 0.61
C ALA A 185 -2.16 15.48 0.72
N ASN A 186 -2.67 16.01 1.83
CA ASN A 186 -2.64 17.45 2.10
C ASN A 186 -1.20 17.97 2.23
N ALA A 187 -0.31 17.22 2.87
CA ALA A 187 1.10 17.59 2.92
C ALA A 187 1.75 17.60 1.52
N ALA A 188 1.40 16.62 0.68
CA ALA A 188 1.92 16.54 -0.69
C ALA A 188 1.54 17.73 -1.58
N VAL A 189 0.38 18.36 -1.35
CA VAL A 189 -0.03 19.59 -2.06
C VAL A 189 0.37 20.89 -1.34
N GLY A 190 1.11 20.81 -0.23
CA GLY A 190 1.56 21.98 0.55
C GLY A 190 0.52 22.56 1.52
N ASN A 191 -0.55 21.83 1.85
CA ASN A 191 -1.56 22.27 2.82
C ASN A 191 -1.13 21.96 4.27
N HIS A 192 -0.06 22.59 4.75
CA HIS A 192 0.56 22.33 6.06
C HIS A 192 -0.44 22.28 7.23
N ARG A 193 -1.27 23.32 7.37
CA ARG A 193 -2.24 23.42 8.48
C ARG A 193 -3.25 22.28 8.46
N GLN A 194 -3.74 21.92 7.29
CA GLN A 194 -4.75 20.85 7.14
C GLN A 194 -4.12 19.48 7.40
N ALA A 195 -2.90 19.24 6.91
CA ALA A 195 -2.18 18.00 7.16
C ALA A 195 -2.00 17.73 8.67
N LEU A 196 -1.50 18.72 9.43
CA LEU A 196 -1.31 18.60 10.88
C LEU A 196 -2.63 18.50 11.65
N ALA A 197 -3.71 19.14 11.17
CA ALA A 197 -5.02 18.97 11.76
C ALA A 197 -5.55 17.54 11.57
N LEU A 198 -5.42 16.98 10.36
CA LEU A 198 -5.86 15.62 10.04
C LEU A 198 -5.04 14.55 10.75
N LEU A 199 -3.73 14.74 10.95
CA LEU A 199 -2.92 13.82 11.77
C LEU A 199 -3.47 13.72 13.20
N ARG A 200 -3.81 14.87 13.82
CA ARG A 200 -4.41 14.88 15.17
C ARG A 200 -5.76 14.18 15.21
N VAL A 201 -6.59 14.36 14.18
CA VAL A 201 -7.88 13.63 14.09
C VAL A 201 -7.64 12.13 13.95
N ALA A 202 -6.73 11.71 13.07
CA ALA A 202 -6.41 10.30 12.88
C ALA A 202 -5.85 9.66 14.16
N GLU A 203 -5.03 10.37 14.92
CA GLU A 203 -4.52 9.92 16.21
C GLU A 203 -5.65 9.69 17.23
N GLN A 204 -6.52 10.68 17.41
CA GLN A 204 -7.66 10.57 18.33
C GLN A 204 -8.62 9.43 17.94
N GLU A 205 -8.83 9.20 16.65
CA GLU A 205 -9.63 8.09 16.15
C GLU A 205 -9.00 6.74 16.44
N LEU A 206 -7.67 6.64 16.31
CA LEU A 206 -6.92 5.43 16.62
C LEU A 206 -6.92 5.16 18.13
N GLU A 207 -6.67 6.16 18.97
CA GLU A 207 -6.72 6.04 20.43
C GLU A 207 -8.08 5.54 20.93
N ARG A 208 -9.16 6.07 20.35
CA ARG A 208 -10.53 5.61 20.65
C ARG A 208 -10.80 4.20 20.11
N ALA A 209 -10.14 3.78 19.03
CA ALA A 209 -10.24 2.41 18.55
C ALA A 209 -9.46 1.44 19.44
N ASP A 210 -8.34 1.89 20.01
CA ASP A 210 -7.46 1.14 20.91
C ASP A 210 -8.03 1.03 22.34
N SER A 211 -9.00 1.86 22.72
CA SER A 211 -9.68 1.75 24.02
C SER A 211 -10.59 0.51 24.13
N LEU A 212 -10.82 -0.21 23.03
CA LEU A 212 -11.54 -1.48 22.99
C LEU A 212 -10.55 -2.65 23.13
N PRO A 213 -10.95 -3.78 23.72
CA PRO A 213 -10.10 -4.98 23.76
C PRO A 213 -9.74 -5.44 22.34
N GLU A 214 -8.51 -5.95 22.15
CA GLU A 214 -7.99 -6.36 20.83
C GLU A 214 -8.86 -7.42 20.14
N SER A 215 -9.55 -8.27 20.89
CA SER A 215 -10.51 -9.25 20.37
C SER A 215 -11.71 -8.63 19.63
N ALA A 216 -12.01 -7.35 19.86
CA ALA A 216 -13.08 -6.60 19.22
C ALA A 216 -12.58 -5.71 18.06
N TRP A 217 -11.28 -5.72 17.77
CA TRP A 217 -10.71 -4.87 16.74
C TRP A 217 -11.16 -5.30 15.34
N THR A 218 -11.38 -4.31 14.48
CA THR A 218 -11.65 -4.50 13.05
C THR A 218 -10.64 -3.69 12.24
N GLY A 219 -9.91 -4.37 11.36
CA GLY A 219 -8.80 -3.79 10.60
C GLY A 219 -7.45 -3.85 11.35
N ASN A 220 -6.36 -3.60 10.60
CA ASN A 220 -4.98 -3.78 11.07
C ASN A 220 -4.18 -2.47 11.19
N TYR A 221 -4.84 -1.30 11.10
CA TYR A 221 -4.17 -0.02 11.28
C TYR A 221 -3.87 0.22 12.77
N ARG A 222 -2.61 0.06 13.14
CA ARG A 222 -2.11 0.13 14.53
C ARG A 222 -1.17 1.32 14.71
N ARG A 223 -0.71 1.56 15.95
CA ARG A 223 0.17 2.68 16.29
C ARG A 223 1.39 2.75 15.38
N GLU A 224 2.10 1.65 15.16
CA GLU A 224 3.27 1.60 14.28
C GLU A 224 2.96 1.97 12.81
N SER A 225 1.71 1.81 12.36
CA SER A 225 1.28 2.26 11.04
C SER A 225 0.91 3.74 11.01
N PHE A 226 0.35 4.26 12.10
CA PHE A 226 0.17 5.69 12.28
C PHE A 226 1.52 6.43 12.32
N GLU A 227 2.50 5.92 13.08
CA GLU A 227 3.85 6.52 13.14
C GLU A 227 4.53 6.58 11.76
N HIS A 228 4.39 5.52 10.95
CA HIS A 228 4.91 5.54 9.57
C HIS A 228 4.29 6.67 8.76
N GLN A 229 2.96 6.82 8.81
CA GLN A 229 2.23 7.79 8.02
C GLN A 229 2.50 9.23 8.50
N THR A 230 2.64 9.43 9.81
CA THR A 230 3.10 10.69 10.40
C THR A 230 4.49 11.04 9.89
N GLY A 231 5.43 10.08 9.89
CA GLY A 231 6.77 10.26 9.34
C GLY A 231 6.78 10.65 7.85
N LEU A 232 5.95 10.02 7.02
CA LEU A 232 5.80 10.40 5.60
C LEU A 232 5.21 11.80 5.43
N THR A 233 4.18 12.12 6.21
CA THR A 233 3.53 13.44 6.19
C THR A 233 4.52 14.53 6.56
N LEU A 234 5.26 14.37 7.67
CA LEU A 234 6.26 15.33 8.12
C LEU A 234 7.45 15.45 7.16
N THR A 235 7.82 14.35 6.49
CA THR A 235 8.82 14.39 5.41
C THR A 235 8.37 15.30 4.27
N ALA A 236 7.10 15.21 3.86
CA ALA A 236 6.52 16.07 2.81
C ALA A 236 6.40 17.53 3.27
N LEU A 237 6.18 17.78 4.56
CA LEU A 237 6.17 19.12 5.17
C LEU A 237 7.58 19.69 5.45
N ALA A 238 8.64 18.94 5.11
CA ALA A 238 10.05 19.28 5.34
C ALA A 238 10.49 19.37 6.83
N ASP A 239 9.69 18.85 7.76
CA ASP A 239 10.11 18.67 9.16
C ASP A 239 10.89 17.35 9.30
N LEU A 240 12.12 17.37 8.80
CA LEU A 240 12.97 16.17 8.72
C LEU A 240 13.34 15.59 10.10
N PRO A 241 13.62 16.40 11.14
CA PRO A 241 13.89 15.88 12.48
C PRO A 241 12.72 15.09 13.05
N ALA A 242 11.50 15.65 13.05
CA ALA A 242 10.33 14.96 13.56
C ALA A 242 9.97 13.74 12.69
N ALA A 243 10.11 13.86 11.36
CA ALA A 243 9.90 12.73 10.47
C ALA A 243 10.83 11.54 10.78
N GLU A 244 12.09 11.79 11.13
CA GLU A 244 13.05 10.72 11.49
C GLU A 244 12.62 10.00 12.77
N GLU A 245 12.20 10.76 13.78
CA GLU A 245 11.69 10.20 15.04
C GLU A 245 10.49 9.28 14.81
N HIS A 246 9.47 9.75 14.07
CA HIS A 246 8.27 8.95 13.78
C HIS A 246 8.56 7.72 12.91
N LEU A 247 9.45 7.82 11.91
CA LEU A 247 9.87 6.66 11.13
C LEU A 247 10.64 5.63 11.97
N ALA A 248 11.48 6.10 12.91
CA ALA A 248 12.20 5.22 13.84
C ALA A 248 11.25 4.52 14.82
N LEU A 249 10.27 5.24 15.39
CA LEU A 249 9.22 4.66 16.25
C LEU A 249 8.43 3.58 15.50
N SER A 250 8.06 3.84 14.25
CA SER A 250 7.42 2.85 13.40
C SER A 250 8.30 1.63 13.19
N ALA A 251 9.55 1.81 12.74
CA ALA A 251 10.45 0.71 12.44
C ALA A 251 10.71 -0.20 13.66
N ASN A 252 10.91 0.40 14.84
CA ASN A 252 11.24 -0.32 16.06
C ASN A 252 10.06 -1.08 16.69
N SER A 253 8.82 -0.69 16.36
CA SER A 253 7.61 -1.28 16.94
C SER A 253 6.99 -2.40 16.09
N ARG A 254 7.54 -2.67 14.90
CA ARG A 254 6.99 -3.65 13.94
C ARG A 254 7.28 -5.09 14.36
N ARG A 255 6.29 -5.96 14.15
CA ARG A 255 6.40 -7.38 14.47
C ARG A 255 7.35 -8.08 13.50
N THR A 256 7.94 -9.19 13.93
CA THR A 256 8.88 -10.00 13.13
C THR A 256 8.24 -10.62 11.89
N ILE A 257 6.91 -10.80 11.87
CA ILE A 257 6.15 -11.29 10.72
C ILE A 257 5.96 -10.23 9.62
N GLU A 258 6.17 -8.95 9.92
CA GLU A 258 5.95 -7.83 8.98
C GLU A 258 7.23 -7.46 8.21
N ARG A 259 8.00 -8.45 7.76
CA ARG A 259 9.34 -8.27 7.16
C ARG A 259 9.34 -7.27 6.01
N ARG A 260 8.34 -7.34 5.12
CA ARG A 260 8.19 -6.38 4.00
C ARG A 260 8.02 -4.95 4.50
N SER A 261 7.17 -4.73 5.51
CA SER A 261 6.98 -3.40 6.11
C SER A 261 8.26 -2.91 6.78
N ARG A 262 8.92 -3.76 7.56
CA ARG A 262 10.20 -3.44 8.23
C ARG A 262 11.28 -3.03 7.22
N ALA A 263 11.45 -3.81 6.16
CA ALA A 263 12.38 -3.50 5.08
C ALA A 263 12.06 -2.13 4.44
N LEU A 264 10.82 -1.90 4.04
CA LEU A 264 10.41 -0.66 3.36
C LEU A 264 10.54 0.58 4.25
N ILE A 265 10.02 0.52 5.48
CA ILE A 265 10.06 1.65 6.42
C ILE A 265 11.51 1.92 6.83
N GLY A 266 12.29 0.87 7.06
CA GLY A 266 13.70 1.00 7.41
C GLY A 266 14.56 1.63 6.32
N VAL A 267 14.36 1.28 5.03
CA VAL A 267 15.09 1.98 3.95
C VAL A 267 14.61 3.42 3.73
N ARG A 268 13.35 3.74 4.06
CA ARG A 268 12.85 5.12 4.08
C ARG A 268 13.50 5.94 5.20
N LEU A 269 13.61 5.36 6.40
CA LEU A 269 14.34 5.96 7.53
C LEU A 269 15.80 6.21 7.14
N ALA A 270 16.48 5.22 6.60
CA ALA A 270 17.86 5.35 6.13
C ALA A 270 18.00 6.46 5.07
N HIS A 271 17.05 6.56 4.14
CA HIS A 271 17.03 7.61 3.13
C HIS A 271 16.88 9.00 3.75
N LEU A 272 15.99 9.15 4.74
CA LEU A 272 15.81 10.41 5.45
C LEU A 272 17.07 10.81 6.24
N GLN A 273 17.71 9.85 6.91
CA GLN A 273 18.99 10.05 7.60
C GLN A 273 20.09 10.52 6.64
N ALA A 274 20.20 9.91 5.46
CA ALA A 274 21.14 10.35 4.43
C ALA A 274 20.84 11.78 3.95
N ARG A 275 19.57 12.14 3.74
CA ARG A 275 19.15 13.51 3.38
C ARG A 275 19.51 14.55 4.45
N ARG A 276 19.55 14.15 5.72
CA ARG A 276 19.98 14.99 6.84
C ARG A 276 21.51 15.05 7.02
N GLY A 277 22.27 14.33 6.19
CA GLY A 277 23.73 14.23 6.31
C GLY A 277 24.21 13.18 7.31
N HIS A 278 23.31 12.46 8.00
CA HIS A 278 23.60 11.39 8.95
C HIS A 278 23.97 10.09 8.21
N THR A 279 25.03 10.13 7.42
CA THR A 279 25.32 9.09 6.43
C THR A 279 25.75 7.77 7.07
N GLU A 280 26.50 7.83 8.17
CA GLU A 280 26.89 6.62 8.91
C GLU A 280 25.67 5.96 9.57
N THR A 281 24.80 6.73 10.21
CA THR A 281 23.53 6.25 10.78
C THR A 281 22.66 5.59 9.71
N SER A 282 22.52 6.24 8.54
CA SER A 282 21.82 5.70 7.37
C SER A 282 22.36 4.32 6.96
N ALA A 283 23.68 4.18 6.88
CA ALA A 283 24.33 2.92 6.56
C ALA A 283 24.11 1.85 7.64
N GLN A 284 24.20 2.22 8.92
CA GLN A 284 23.92 1.32 10.05
C GLN A 284 22.48 0.82 10.02
N THR A 285 21.50 1.69 9.75
CA THR A 285 20.09 1.30 9.60
C THR A 285 19.92 0.25 8.50
N VAL A 286 20.55 0.43 7.32
CA VAL A 286 20.47 -0.58 6.25
C VAL A 286 21.16 -1.89 6.62
N LEU A 287 22.32 -1.83 7.29
CA LEU A 287 23.02 -3.02 7.76
C LEU A 287 22.20 -3.82 8.79
N GLY A 288 21.48 -3.14 9.68
CA GLY A 288 20.57 -3.75 10.65
C GLY A 288 19.37 -4.46 10.03
N LEU A 289 19.02 -4.14 8.79
CA LEU A 289 17.91 -4.74 8.05
C LEU A 289 18.34 -5.89 7.14
N ARG A 290 19.59 -6.37 7.23
CA ARG A 290 20.16 -7.38 6.32
C ARG A 290 19.26 -8.59 6.10
N GLU A 291 18.72 -9.17 7.17
CA GLU A 291 17.89 -10.37 7.09
C GLU A 291 16.55 -10.09 6.42
N ASP A 292 15.89 -8.98 6.79
CA ASP A 292 14.62 -8.56 6.19
C ASP A 292 14.80 -8.24 4.70
N LEU A 293 15.86 -7.52 4.35
CA LEU A 293 16.17 -7.15 2.96
C LEU A 293 16.51 -8.36 2.08
N ALA A 294 17.16 -9.39 2.62
CA ALA A 294 17.47 -10.61 1.89
C ALA A 294 16.23 -11.49 1.64
N ALA A 295 15.22 -11.40 2.52
CA ALA A 295 14.02 -12.23 2.45
C ALA A 295 12.89 -11.65 1.58
N VAL A 296 12.92 -10.35 1.28
CA VAL A 296 11.82 -9.62 0.65
C VAL A 296 12.11 -9.29 -0.82
N SER A 297 11.17 -9.64 -1.70
CA SER A 297 11.17 -9.20 -3.10
C SER A 297 10.23 -8.00 -3.27
N SER A 298 10.78 -6.79 -3.22
CA SER A 298 10.06 -5.53 -3.38
C SER A 298 10.84 -4.54 -4.26
N ALA A 299 10.22 -4.09 -5.34
CA ALA A 299 10.79 -3.07 -6.23
C ALA A 299 10.84 -1.69 -5.55
N ARG A 300 9.94 -1.41 -4.60
CA ARG A 300 9.94 -0.17 -3.80
C ARG A 300 11.17 -0.12 -2.90
N VAL A 301 11.47 -1.21 -2.20
CA VAL A 301 12.71 -1.35 -1.41
C VAL A 301 13.93 -1.18 -2.31
N ALA A 302 13.98 -1.88 -3.44
CA ALA A 302 15.07 -1.76 -4.41
C ALA A 302 15.23 -0.31 -4.93
N GLY A 303 14.13 0.41 -5.14
CA GLY A 303 14.13 1.83 -5.50
C GLY A 303 14.86 2.69 -4.47
N HIS A 304 14.48 2.58 -3.19
CA HIS A 304 15.15 3.31 -2.11
C HIS A 304 16.62 2.94 -1.96
N LEU A 305 16.97 1.66 -2.09
CA LEU A 305 18.37 1.21 -2.05
C LEU A 305 19.20 1.85 -3.17
N ARG A 306 18.68 1.95 -4.41
CA ARG A 306 19.40 2.63 -5.51
C ARG A 306 19.70 4.10 -5.18
N VAL A 307 18.73 4.81 -4.58
CA VAL A 307 18.95 6.22 -4.20
C VAL A 307 19.96 6.34 -3.07
N LEU A 308 19.89 5.47 -2.06
CA LEU A 308 20.88 5.42 -0.97
C LEU A 308 22.30 5.18 -1.49
N ARG A 309 22.47 4.21 -2.39
CA ARG A 309 23.77 3.94 -3.01
C ARG A 309 24.34 5.14 -3.76
N ALA A 310 23.49 5.94 -4.41
CA ALA A 310 23.91 7.19 -5.03
C ALA A 310 24.35 8.23 -3.99
N ALA A 311 23.56 8.39 -2.91
CA ALA A 311 23.87 9.31 -1.81
C ALA A 311 25.15 8.93 -1.05
N TRP A 312 25.49 7.64 -0.98
CA TRP A 312 26.68 7.12 -0.32
C TRP A 312 27.97 7.18 -1.16
N GLN A 313 27.88 7.45 -2.47
CA GLN A 313 29.08 7.49 -3.33
C GLN A 313 30.20 8.39 -2.80
N PRO A 314 29.94 9.62 -2.32
CA PRO A 314 31.00 10.52 -1.84
C PRO A 314 31.73 10.00 -0.60
N CYS A 315 31.09 9.16 0.21
CA CYS A 315 31.58 8.73 1.52
C CYS A 315 31.80 7.21 1.63
N ARG A 316 31.81 6.49 0.49
CA ARG A 316 31.98 5.03 0.42
C ARG A 316 33.29 4.50 1.02
N ALA A 317 34.28 5.37 1.25
CA ALA A 317 35.54 5.02 1.90
C ALA A 317 35.37 4.75 3.41
N ASN A 318 34.32 5.28 4.05
CA ASN A 318 33.95 4.90 5.40
C ASN A 318 33.57 3.40 5.43
N PRO A 319 34.16 2.56 6.30
CA PRO A 319 33.92 1.11 6.31
C PRO A 319 32.46 0.71 6.48
N VAL A 320 31.71 1.45 7.29
CA VAL A 320 30.28 1.19 7.56
C VAL A 320 29.46 1.50 6.30
N VAL A 321 29.69 2.66 5.70
CA VAL A 321 29.01 3.09 4.46
C VAL A 321 29.37 2.15 3.30
N GLY A 322 30.64 1.82 3.13
CA GLY A 322 31.08 0.87 2.11
C GLY A 322 30.51 -0.54 2.32
N GLY A 323 30.34 -0.96 3.58
CA GLY A 323 29.66 -2.22 3.92
C GLY A 323 28.19 -2.22 3.52
N ALA A 324 27.46 -1.14 3.81
CA ALA A 324 26.07 -0.96 3.44
C ALA A 324 25.89 -0.89 1.91
N ASP A 325 26.76 -0.15 1.20
CA ASP A 325 26.72 -0.08 -0.27
C ASP A 325 26.95 -1.46 -0.92
N ARG A 326 27.88 -2.27 -0.40
CA ARG A 326 28.09 -3.65 -0.87
C ARG A 326 26.88 -4.55 -0.64
N LEU A 327 26.25 -4.45 0.54
CA LEU A 327 25.01 -5.17 0.84
C LEU A 327 23.92 -4.79 -0.17
N ALA A 328 23.66 -3.49 -0.32
CA ALA A 328 22.67 -2.98 -1.26
C ALA A 328 22.98 -3.38 -2.71
N ALA A 329 24.25 -3.35 -3.11
CA ALA A 329 24.68 -3.78 -4.44
C ALA A 329 24.42 -5.28 -4.69
N GLY A 330 24.57 -6.14 -3.67
CA GLY A 330 24.28 -7.56 -3.78
C GLY A 330 22.79 -7.85 -3.96
N LEU A 331 21.93 -7.08 -3.28
CA LEU A 331 20.47 -7.22 -3.33
C LEU A 331 19.82 -6.68 -4.62
N LEU A 332 20.55 -5.85 -5.38
CA LEU A 332 20.07 -5.20 -6.60
C LEU A 332 20.47 -5.94 -7.90
N ARG A 333 21.18 -7.06 -7.80
CA ARG A 333 21.57 -7.91 -8.93
C ARG A 333 20.44 -8.87 -9.28
#